data_AF-A0A059WVR2-F1
#
_entry.id   AF-A0A059WVR2-F1
#
_cell.length_a   1.000
_cell.length_b   1.000
_cell.length_c   1.000
_cell.angle_alpha   90.00
_cell.angle_beta   90.00
_cell.angle_gamma   90.00
#
_symmetry.space_group_name_H-M   'P 1'
#
loop_
_entity.id
_entity.type
_entity.pdbx_description
1 polymer ?
#
loop_
_entity_poly.entity_id
_entity_poly.type
_entity_poly.pdbx_seq_one_letter_code
_entity_poly.pdbx_strand_id
1 'polypeptide(L)'
;MTRLILTADSSSAGGVVSAGHADLAVPIELRMVWGPPRSDAELAAFLAARTSQPPEFHWPDSVPPPRLEQFGMNGLGLMEACARCETVELWMETEPNAQLVLIWLLDYLGSQAKTLNIILRHVDVSLGETEPARLAELKFPGVAINDDG
;
A
#
# COMPACT_ATOMS: atom_id res chain seq x y z
N MET A 1 11.90 6.38 12.44
CA MET A 1 11.83 5.11 11.71
C MET A 1 10.43 5.07 11.15
N THR A 2 10.25 5.26 9.84
CA THR A 2 8.91 5.38 9.25
C THR A 2 8.54 4.05 8.61
N ARG A 3 7.56 3.35 9.18
CA ARG A 3 7.00 2.12 8.66
C ARG A 3 5.73 2.42 7.87
N LEU A 4 5.84 2.28 6.54
CA LEU A 4 4.74 2.41 5.61
C LEU A 4 4.10 1.06 5.34
N ILE A 5 2.78 0.99 5.46
CA ILE A 5 1.97 -0.18 5.05
C ILE A 5 1.14 0.18 3.82
N LEU A 6 1.19 -0.66 2.79
CA LEU A 6 0.26 -0.62 1.66
C LEU A 6 -0.87 -1.65 1.88
N THR A 7 -2.12 -1.21 1.77
CA THR A 7 -3.33 -2.06 1.89
C THR A 7 -4.17 -1.97 0.62
N ALA A 8 -5.15 -2.85 0.47
CA ALA A 8 -6.05 -2.84 -0.68
C ALA A 8 -7.16 -1.76 -0.58
N ASP A 9 -7.51 -1.36 0.64
CA ASP A 9 -8.55 -0.37 0.89
C ASP A 9 -8.29 0.49 2.15
N SER A 10 -9.02 1.60 2.23
CA SER A 10 -8.93 2.60 3.30
C SER A 10 -9.38 2.10 4.67
N SER A 11 -10.28 1.11 4.74
CA SER A 11 -10.69 0.50 6.01
C SER A 11 -9.51 -0.22 6.65
N SER A 12 -8.82 -1.05 5.86
CA SER A 12 -7.65 -1.79 6.29
C SER A 12 -6.48 -0.86 6.62
N ALA A 13 -6.26 0.22 5.83
CA ALA A 13 -5.29 1.26 6.16
C ALA A 13 -5.58 1.93 7.52
N GLY A 14 -6.86 2.22 7.78
CA GLY A 14 -7.32 2.77 9.05
C GLY A 14 -7.08 1.82 10.21
N GLY A 15 -7.39 0.53 10.02
CA GLY A 15 -7.21 -0.54 10.99
C GLY A 15 -5.74 -0.69 11.43
N VAL A 16 -4.82 -0.82 10.48
CA VAL A 16 -3.38 -1.02 10.79
C VAL A 16 -2.75 0.20 11.47
N VAL A 17 -3.15 1.42 11.11
CA VAL A 17 -2.68 2.63 11.81
C VAL A 17 -3.25 2.69 13.22
N SER A 18 -4.55 2.44 13.38
CA SER A 18 -5.22 2.50 14.69
C SER A 18 -4.71 1.44 15.67
N ALA A 19 -4.29 0.28 15.16
CA ALA A 19 -3.67 -0.79 15.92
C ALA A 19 -2.18 -0.56 16.24
N GLY A 20 -1.56 0.52 15.72
CA GLY A 20 -0.14 0.81 15.92
C GLY A 20 0.81 -0.03 15.06
N HIS A 21 0.30 -0.73 14.05
CA HIS A 21 1.09 -1.49 13.08
C HIS A 21 1.72 -0.62 12.00
N ALA A 22 1.29 0.63 11.80
CA ALA A 22 1.91 1.53 10.83
C ALA A 22 2.09 2.94 11.41
N ASP A 23 3.16 3.62 11.00
CA ASP A 23 3.26 5.09 11.14
C ASP A 23 2.43 5.78 10.06
N LEU A 24 2.42 5.18 8.85
CA LEU A 24 1.62 5.60 7.72
C LEU A 24 1.05 4.36 7.02
N ALA A 25 -0.20 4.44 6.58
CA ALA A 25 -0.79 3.46 5.70
C ALA A 25 -1.40 4.13 4.48
N VAL A 26 -1.21 3.51 3.32
CA VAL A 26 -1.69 3.98 2.02
C VAL A 26 -2.56 2.89 1.42
N PRO A 27 -3.86 3.16 1.22
CA PRO A 27 -4.73 2.22 0.52
C PRO A 27 -4.58 2.36 -1.00
N ILE A 28 -4.37 1.25 -1.69
CA ILE A 28 -4.28 1.15 -3.14
C ILE A 28 -5.66 0.76 -3.67
N GLU A 29 -6.57 1.74 -3.71
CA GLU A 29 -8.00 1.54 -4.02
C GLU A 29 -8.29 1.29 -5.50
N LEU A 30 -7.66 0.26 -6.06
CA LEU A 30 -7.87 -0.19 -7.42
C LEU A 30 -8.81 -1.39 -7.42
N ARG A 31 -10.02 -1.21 -7.96
CA ARG A 31 -10.91 -2.33 -8.28
C ARG A 31 -10.42 -3.04 -9.55
N MET A 32 -9.90 -4.26 -9.40
CA MET A 32 -9.33 -5.10 -10.47
C MET A 32 -10.17 -6.36 -10.76
N VAL A 33 -11.07 -6.75 -9.86
CA VAL A 33 -11.90 -7.97 -10.00
C VAL A 33 -13.06 -7.86 -10.99
N TRP A 34 -13.48 -6.65 -11.34
CA TRP A 34 -14.67 -6.40 -12.15
C TRP A 34 -14.41 -5.30 -13.19
N GLY A 35 -14.94 -5.49 -14.40
CA GLY A 35 -14.76 -4.57 -15.52
C GLY A 35 -13.56 -4.94 -16.40
N PRO A 36 -13.26 -4.13 -17.42
CA PRO A 36 -12.06 -4.32 -18.22
C PRO A 36 -10.80 -4.16 -17.35
N PRO A 37 -9.77 -4.99 -17.53
CA PRO A 37 -8.47 -4.77 -16.90
C PRO A 37 -7.96 -3.37 -17.26
N ARG A 38 -7.39 -2.65 -16.28
CA ARG A 38 -6.65 -1.43 -16.57
C ARG A 38 -5.38 -1.77 -17.32
N SER A 39 -4.98 -0.89 -18.24
CA SER A 39 -3.70 -0.99 -18.94
C SER A 39 -2.53 -0.65 -18.01
N ASP A 40 -1.35 -1.17 -18.33
CA ASP A 40 -0.10 -0.86 -17.60
C ASP A 40 0.15 0.65 -17.53
N ALA A 41 -0.21 1.40 -18.58
CA ALA A 41 -0.06 2.85 -18.62
C ALA A 41 -0.98 3.57 -17.63
N GLU A 42 -2.25 3.15 -17.51
CA GLU A 42 -3.20 3.72 -16.54
C GLU A 42 -2.75 3.41 -15.11
N LEU A 43 -2.27 2.19 -14.89
CA LEU A 43 -1.78 1.71 -13.63
C LEU A 43 -0.49 2.43 -13.20
N ALA A 44 0.46 2.62 -14.11
CA ALA A 44 1.66 3.42 -13.85
C ALA A 44 1.31 4.91 -13.59
N ALA A 45 0.35 5.48 -14.33
CA ALA A 45 -0.09 6.85 -14.13
C ALA A 45 -0.78 7.08 -12.78
N PHE A 46 -1.45 6.05 -12.23
CA PHE A 46 -2.05 6.08 -10.89
C PHE A 46 -1.00 6.20 -9.77
N LEU A 47 0.19 5.60 -9.97
CA LEU A 47 1.30 5.60 -8.99
C LEU A 47 2.36 6.68 -9.23
N ALA A 48 2.39 7.30 -10.41
CA ALA A 48 3.33 8.35 -10.73
C ALA A 48 3.17 9.58 -9.80
N ALA A 49 4.05 10.57 -9.91
CA ALA A 49 3.79 11.87 -9.27
C ALA A 49 2.57 12.54 -9.92
N ARG A 50 1.73 13.20 -9.11
CA ARG A 50 0.54 13.90 -9.62
C ARG A 50 0.97 15.11 -10.43
N THR A 51 0.49 15.20 -11.66
CA THR A 51 0.74 16.35 -12.54
C THR A 51 -0.55 17.10 -12.81
N SER A 52 -1.54 16.45 -13.43
CA SER A 52 -2.80 17.05 -13.85
C SER A 52 -4.04 16.16 -13.64
N GLN A 53 -3.87 14.98 -13.03
CA GLN A 53 -4.96 14.03 -12.83
C GLN A 53 -6.02 14.60 -11.86
N PRO A 54 -7.32 14.35 -12.12
CA PRO A 54 -8.38 14.72 -11.19
C PRO A 54 -8.28 13.93 -9.87
N PRO A 55 -8.91 14.42 -8.78
CA PRO A 55 -9.05 13.66 -7.54
C PRO A 55 -9.72 12.30 -7.78
N GLU A 56 -9.38 11.31 -6.96
CA GLU A 56 -9.83 9.90 -6.99
C GLU A 56 -9.20 9.04 -8.11
N PHE A 57 -8.23 9.58 -8.84
CA PHE A 57 -7.51 8.85 -9.90
C PHE A 57 -6.05 8.61 -9.56
N HIS A 58 -5.67 8.74 -8.28
CA HIS A 58 -4.27 8.73 -7.91
C HIS A 58 -4.03 8.16 -6.50
N TRP A 59 -2.88 7.52 -6.30
CA TRP A 59 -2.56 6.77 -5.08
C TRP A 59 -2.70 7.51 -3.72
N PRO A 60 -2.46 8.83 -3.57
CA PRO A 60 -2.59 9.50 -2.29
C PRO A 60 -4.01 10.02 -2.03
N ASP A 61 -4.96 9.90 -2.98
CA ASP A 61 -6.31 10.49 -2.83
C ASP A 61 -7.07 9.94 -1.62
N SER A 62 -6.81 8.68 -1.27
CA SER A 62 -7.46 8.01 -0.14
C SER A 62 -6.67 8.16 1.17
N VAL A 63 -5.63 9.00 1.20
CA VAL A 63 -4.84 9.33 2.41
C VAL A 63 -5.12 10.77 2.82
N PRO A 64 -5.42 11.05 4.11
CA PRO A 64 -5.62 12.42 4.57
C PRO A 64 -4.41 13.31 4.26
N PRO A 65 -4.58 14.46 3.58
CA PRO A 65 -3.45 15.30 3.17
C PRO A 65 -2.49 15.68 4.31
N PRO A 66 -2.95 16.09 5.52
CA PRO A 66 -2.06 16.40 6.65
C PRO A 66 -1.10 15.25 7.01
N ARG A 67 -1.51 13.99 6.83
CA ARG A 67 -0.63 12.85 7.09
C ARG A 67 0.49 12.78 6.04
N LEU A 68 0.18 12.99 4.77
CA LEU A 68 1.21 12.97 3.72
C LEU A 68 2.23 14.10 3.91
N GLU A 69 1.79 15.30 4.31
CA GLU A 69 2.71 16.41 4.55
C GLU A 69 3.63 16.14 5.75
N GLN A 70 3.10 15.52 6.81
CA GLN A 70 3.89 15.11 7.98
C GLN A 70 5.07 14.22 7.61
N PHE A 71 4.90 13.34 6.62
CA PHE A 71 5.96 12.47 6.09
C PHE A 71 6.66 13.04 4.83
N GLY A 72 6.33 14.28 4.45
CA GLY A 72 6.89 14.97 3.29
C GLY A 72 6.51 14.37 1.93
N MET A 73 5.48 13.52 1.85
CA MET A 73 5.15 12.76 0.64
C MET A 73 4.28 13.51 -0.38
N ASN A 74 3.94 14.76 -0.10
CA ASN A 74 3.15 15.58 -1.00
C ASN A 74 3.79 15.69 -2.39
N GLY A 75 3.00 15.39 -3.42
CA GLY A 75 3.40 15.49 -4.82
C GLY A 75 4.34 14.39 -5.32
N LEU A 76 4.66 13.38 -4.50
CA LEU A 76 5.49 12.26 -4.93
C LEU A 76 4.68 11.18 -5.66
N GLY A 77 5.36 10.42 -6.51
CA GLY A 77 4.91 9.09 -6.89
C GLY A 77 5.10 8.09 -5.76
N LEU A 78 4.39 6.96 -5.84
CA LEU A 78 4.41 5.92 -4.80
C LEU A 78 5.84 5.40 -4.59
N MET A 79 6.60 5.17 -5.66
CA MET A 79 7.97 4.67 -5.57
C MET A 79 8.88 5.63 -4.77
N GLU A 80 8.76 6.93 -5.01
CA GLU A 80 9.54 7.96 -4.31
C GLU A 80 9.09 8.11 -2.86
N ALA A 81 7.79 7.95 -2.59
CA ALA A 81 7.24 7.89 -1.24
C ALA A 81 7.78 6.67 -0.47
N CYS A 82 7.75 5.49 -1.07
CA CYS A 82 8.33 4.26 -0.54
C CYS A 82 9.82 4.43 -0.19
N ALA A 83 10.60 5.07 -1.05
CA ALA A 83 12.03 5.31 -0.83
C ALA A 83 12.35 6.24 0.36
N ARG A 84 11.36 6.99 0.88
CA ARG A 84 11.51 7.82 2.09
C ARG A 84 11.20 7.08 3.38
N CYS A 85 10.64 5.88 3.27
CA CYS A 85 10.36 5.02 4.40
C CYS A 85 11.53 4.10 4.67
N GLU A 86 11.63 3.65 5.91
CA GLU A 86 12.67 2.69 6.30
C GLU A 86 12.28 1.26 5.92
N THR A 87 10.97 0.99 5.98
CA THR A 87 10.37 -0.28 5.60
C THR A 87 9.08 -0.01 4.86
N VAL A 88 8.85 -0.74 3.79
CA VAL A 88 7.59 -0.77 3.06
C VAL A 88 7.01 -2.16 3.22
N GLU A 89 5.82 -2.27 3.81
CA GLU A 89 5.17 -3.56 3.99
C GLU A 89 3.90 -3.66 3.15
N LEU A 90 3.70 -4.81 2.51
CA LEU A 90 2.48 -5.13 1.75
C LEU A 90 1.57 -5.99 2.61
N TRP A 91 0.42 -5.44 3.01
CA TRP A 91 -0.58 -6.10 3.85
C TRP A 91 -1.86 -6.29 3.04
N MET A 92 -1.91 -7.36 2.28
CA MET A 92 -3.01 -7.67 1.36
C MET A 92 -3.81 -8.84 1.89
N GLU A 93 -5.09 -8.60 2.15
CA GLU A 93 -6.04 -9.63 2.57
C GLU A 93 -6.30 -10.65 1.45
N THR A 94 -6.91 -11.79 1.80
CA THR A 94 -7.04 -12.94 0.88
C THR A 94 -8.16 -12.81 -0.15
N GLU A 95 -8.98 -11.76 -0.10
CA GLU A 95 -10.07 -11.57 -1.04
C GLU A 95 -9.54 -11.23 -2.44
N PRO A 96 -10.30 -11.55 -3.52
CA PRO A 96 -9.75 -11.55 -4.87
C PRO A 96 -9.21 -10.19 -5.33
N ASN A 97 -9.73 -9.07 -4.83
CA ASN A 97 -9.26 -7.74 -5.23
C ASN A 97 -7.89 -7.41 -4.62
N ALA A 98 -7.71 -7.59 -3.31
CA ALA A 98 -6.40 -7.39 -2.68
C ALA A 98 -5.32 -8.26 -3.33
N GLN A 99 -5.62 -9.50 -3.67
CA GLN A 99 -4.63 -10.39 -4.30
C GLN A 99 -4.24 -9.93 -5.72
N LEU A 100 -5.17 -9.39 -6.50
CA LEU A 100 -4.85 -8.81 -7.82
C LEU A 100 -4.03 -7.53 -7.68
N VAL A 101 -4.38 -6.66 -6.72
CA VAL A 101 -3.60 -5.46 -6.40
C VAL A 101 -2.18 -5.84 -5.93
N LEU A 102 -2.06 -6.89 -5.11
CA LEU A 102 -0.77 -7.42 -4.64
C LEU A 102 0.13 -7.82 -5.81
N ILE A 103 -0.37 -8.68 -6.69
CA ILE A 103 0.39 -9.16 -7.85
C ILE A 103 0.88 -7.99 -8.69
N TRP A 104 0.02 -7.01 -8.91
CA TRP A 104 0.38 -5.84 -9.69
C TRP A 104 1.40 -4.92 -8.98
N LEU A 105 1.29 -4.70 -7.67
CA LEU A 105 2.29 -3.95 -6.92
C LEU A 105 3.65 -4.66 -6.89
N LEU A 106 3.65 -6.00 -6.84
CA LEU A 106 4.88 -6.78 -6.92
C LEU A 106 5.54 -6.63 -8.29
N ASP A 107 4.77 -6.59 -9.37
CA ASP A 107 5.28 -6.31 -10.71
C ASP A 107 5.86 -4.88 -10.81
N TYR A 108 5.12 -3.88 -10.32
CA TYR A 108 5.53 -2.47 -10.37
C TYR A 108 6.76 -2.16 -9.50
N LEU A 109 6.79 -2.65 -8.26
CA LEU A 109 7.86 -2.38 -7.30
C LEU A 109 9.01 -3.39 -7.37
N GLY A 110 8.80 -4.54 -8.02
CA GLY A 110 9.71 -5.69 -7.98
C GLY A 110 11.14 -5.35 -8.37
N SER A 111 11.32 -4.54 -9.41
CA SER A 111 12.66 -4.10 -9.87
C SER A 111 13.45 -3.28 -8.84
N GLN A 112 12.80 -2.78 -7.79
CA GLN A 112 13.40 -2.00 -6.70
C GLN A 112 13.14 -2.64 -5.33
N ALA A 113 12.63 -3.87 -5.27
CA ALA A 113 12.12 -4.46 -4.04
C ALA A 113 13.19 -4.54 -2.94
N LYS A 114 14.41 -4.92 -3.33
CA LYS A 114 15.55 -4.94 -2.42
C LYS A 114 15.95 -3.55 -1.93
N THR A 115 15.97 -2.55 -2.82
CA THR A 115 16.33 -1.16 -2.48
C THR A 115 15.30 -0.52 -1.55
N LEU A 116 14.02 -0.83 -1.77
CA LEU A 116 12.89 -0.32 -1.00
C LEU A 116 12.61 -1.12 0.28
N ASN A 117 13.38 -2.19 0.53
CA ASN A 117 13.22 -3.07 1.69
C ASN A 117 11.76 -3.56 1.86
N ILE A 118 11.19 -4.10 0.78
CA ILE A 118 9.79 -4.54 0.75
C ILE A 118 9.62 -5.82 1.56
N ILE A 119 8.64 -5.82 2.46
CA ILE A 119 8.23 -6.98 3.25
C ILE A 119 6.80 -7.34 2.88
N LEU A 120 6.58 -8.54 2.35
CA LEU A 120 5.24 -9.10 2.18
C LEU A 120 4.77 -9.73 3.48
N ARG A 121 3.61 -9.31 3.99
CA ARG A 121 3.01 -9.85 5.22
C ARG A 121 1.84 -10.76 4.88
N HIS A 122 1.79 -11.92 5.53
CA HIS A 122 0.65 -12.82 5.44
C HIS A 122 -0.48 -12.29 6.32
N VAL A 123 -1.60 -11.91 5.70
CA VAL A 123 -2.79 -11.37 6.36
C VAL A 123 -3.96 -12.33 6.12
N ASP A 124 -4.37 -13.02 7.18
CA ASP A 124 -5.47 -14.00 7.17
C ASP A 124 -6.68 -13.55 8.01
N VAL A 125 -6.71 -12.27 8.39
CA VAL A 125 -7.78 -11.62 9.16
C VAL A 125 -8.24 -10.36 8.45
N SER A 126 -9.48 -9.94 8.68
CA SER A 126 -9.94 -8.67 8.15
C SER A 126 -9.34 -7.50 8.94
N LEU A 127 -8.50 -6.69 8.29
CA LEU A 127 -7.77 -5.61 8.96
C LEU A 127 -8.70 -4.44 9.32
N GLY A 128 -9.67 -4.15 8.44
CA GLY A 128 -10.65 -3.09 8.65
C GLY A 128 -11.78 -3.45 9.62
N GLU A 129 -12.14 -4.73 9.72
CA GLU A 129 -13.24 -5.19 10.60
C GLU A 129 -12.77 -5.66 11.99
N THR A 130 -11.47 -5.94 12.15
CA THR A 130 -10.93 -6.37 13.45
C THR A 130 -10.73 -5.18 14.38
N GLU A 131 -11.25 -5.28 15.60
CA GLU A 131 -11.06 -4.29 16.66
C GLU A 131 -9.57 -3.93 16.85
N PRO A 132 -9.18 -2.63 16.90
CA PRO A 132 -7.78 -2.22 16.91
C PRO A 132 -6.94 -2.83 18.03
N ALA A 133 -7.51 -2.97 19.24
CA ALA A 133 -6.81 -3.58 20.38
C ALA A 133 -6.49 -5.06 20.14
N ARG A 134 -7.42 -5.80 19.52
CA ARG A 134 -7.20 -7.19 19.13
C ARG A 134 -6.19 -7.28 17.99
N LEU A 135 -6.33 -6.41 16.99
CA LEU A 135 -5.42 -6.37 15.85
C LEU A 135 -3.98 -6.09 16.29
N ALA A 136 -3.77 -5.22 17.29
CA ALA A 136 -2.46 -4.90 17.86
C ALA A 136 -1.73 -6.12 18.47
N GLU A 137 -2.46 -7.10 18.98
CA GLU A 137 -1.89 -8.32 19.58
C GLU A 137 -1.52 -9.37 18.53
N LEU A 138 -2.06 -9.25 17.31
CA LEU A 138 -1.80 -10.20 16.22
C LEU A 138 -0.38 -10.02 15.67
N LYS A 139 0.21 -11.15 15.27
CA LYS A 139 1.50 -11.20 14.60
C LYS A 139 1.30 -11.59 13.15
N PHE A 140 1.91 -10.82 12.27
CA PHE A 140 1.85 -11.03 10.83
C PHE A 140 3.22 -11.51 10.35
N PRO A 141 3.39 -12.80 10.04
CA PRO A 141 4.63 -13.31 9.47
C PRO A 141 4.98 -12.53 8.20
N GLY A 142 6.26 -12.18 8.06
CA GLY A 142 6.76 -11.37 6.94
C GLY A 142 7.85 -12.10 6.16
N VAL A 143 7.83 -11.94 4.85
CA VAL A 143 8.86 -12.41 3.93
C VAL A 143 9.42 -11.19 3.20
N ALA A 144 10.73 -10.99 3.28
CA ALA A 144 11.39 -9.94 2.50
C ALA A 144 11.34 -10.31 1.01
N ILE A 145 10.90 -9.38 0.17
CA ILE A 145 10.90 -9.54 -1.27
C ILE A 145 12.25 -9.06 -1.79
N ASN A 146 13.01 -9.98 -2.38
CA ASN A 146 14.26 -9.69 -3.06
C ASN A 146 14.04 -9.74 -4.57
N ASP A 147 15.02 -9.27 -5.35
CA ASP A 147 15.00 -9.26 -6.83
C ASP A 147 15.10 -10.68 -7.45
N ASP A 148 14.59 -11.70 -6.78
CA ASP A 148 14.58 -13.08 -7.25
C ASP A 148 13.45 -13.22 -8.29
N GLY A 149 13.79 -12.93 -9.55
CA GLY A 149 12.99 -13.30 -10.73
C GLY A 149 12.98 -14.79 -11.02
#